data_AF-A0A7W3T9Q9-F1
#
_entry.id   AF-A0A7W3T9Q9-F1
#
_cell.length_a   1.000
_cell.length_b   1.000
_cell.length_c   1.000
_cell.angle_alpha   90.00
_cell.angle_beta   90.00
_cell.angle_gamma   90.00
#
_symmetry.space_group_name_H-M   'P 1'
#
loop_
_entity.id
_entity.type
_entity.pdbx_description
1 polymer ?
#
loop_
_entity_poly.entity_id
_entity_poly.type
_entity_poly.pdbx_seq_one_letter_code
_entity_poly.pdbx_strand_id
1 'polypeptide(L)'
;MTVSNEVVTVSSEISGARLTRHGMMISGHAYLSGRSNEQVGFEAVLRSVSGTDREYVFAASRTRTPDLVDEEGASLPDSGFDLEIVPGELADGTPLPSGIWELWLRVTVGEIRETVRLGVECTEKVRKERLVHVIGKGESAGPVVGYIARGKGFCLDVGGHVFPTEVLRRHVGVSWLPDRDACLRISIEKLPPGLEPSSISFRAEDGNGEYIIASPYRDSAEEKPSFILPLETAGEWKIALRVRQGEDAEEVHLPPAPSLIARRWRKGLTPWYARPLPAKKGVMGVRVAKVDVIQGLRRRLGN
;
A
#
# COMPACT_ATOMS: atom_id res chain seq x y z
N MET A 1 -37.01 -37.49 -21.95
CA MET A 1 -35.94 -36.52 -22.23
C MET A 1 -35.26 -36.22 -20.91
N THR A 2 -34.10 -36.85 -20.68
CA THR A 2 -33.31 -36.62 -19.48
C THR A 2 -32.43 -35.41 -19.77
N VAL A 3 -32.72 -34.27 -19.14
CA VAL A 3 -31.83 -33.10 -19.21
C VAL A 3 -30.60 -33.50 -18.41
N SER A 4 -29.50 -33.80 -19.12
CA SER A 4 -28.19 -33.94 -18.49
C SER A 4 -27.86 -32.57 -17.87
N ASN A 5 -27.82 -32.49 -16.55
CA ASN A 5 -27.24 -31.35 -15.84
C ASN A 5 -25.74 -31.39 -16.08
N GLU A 6 -25.32 -30.88 -17.22
CA GLU A 6 -23.92 -30.65 -17.54
C GLU A 6 -23.39 -29.61 -16.55
N VAL A 7 -22.40 -30.00 -15.75
CA VAL A 7 -21.78 -29.12 -14.75
C VAL A 7 -20.92 -28.10 -15.51
N VAL A 8 -21.40 -26.87 -15.61
CA VAL A 8 -20.61 -25.77 -16.16
C VAL A 8 -19.57 -25.34 -15.14
N THR A 9 -18.30 -25.34 -15.54
CA THR A 9 -17.19 -24.86 -14.72
C THR A 9 -16.59 -23.62 -15.37
N VAL A 10 -16.19 -22.64 -14.56
CA VAL A 10 -15.47 -21.46 -15.02
C VAL A 10 -13.99 -21.63 -14.73
N SER A 11 -13.16 -21.54 -15.76
CA SER A 11 -11.70 -21.39 -15.60
C SER A 11 -11.33 -19.92 -15.74
N SER A 12 -10.39 -19.44 -14.93
CA SER A 12 -9.93 -18.05 -15.01
C SER A 12 -8.52 -17.87 -14.46
N GLU A 13 -7.67 -17.16 -15.19
CA GLU A 13 -6.30 -16.83 -14.76
C GLU A 13 -6.02 -15.32 -14.92
N ILE A 14 -5.35 -14.72 -13.93
CA ILE A 14 -4.76 -13.38 -14.08
C ILE A 14 -3.36 -13.49 -14.69
N SER A 15 -3.18 -12.90 -15.88
CA SER A 15 -1.89 -12.84 -16.58
C SER A 15 -1.12 -11.53 -16.29
N GLY A 16 -1.81 -10.47 -15.88
CA GLY A 16 -1.18 -9.18 -15.60
C GLY A 16 -1.96 -8.34 -14.59
N ALA A 17 -1.21 -7.58 -13.79
CA ALA A 17 -1.75 -6.57 -12.91
C ALA A 17 -0.75 -5.40 -12.90
N ARG A 18 -1.24 -4.16 -13.05
CA ARG A 18 -0.39 -2.95 -13.04
C ARG A 18 -1.15 -1.73 -12.59
N LEU A 19 -0.43 -0.72 -12.10
CA LEU A 19 -1.00 0.59 -11.83
C LEU A 19 -1.33 1.35 -13.14
N THR A 20 -2.42 2.09 -13.11
CA THR A 20 -2.72 3.14 -14.10
C THR A 20 -2.67 4.50 -13.42
N ARG A 21 -2.95 5.57 -14.19
CA ARG A 21 -3.10 6.91 -13.62
C ARG A 21 -4.27 7.00 -12.64
N HIS A 22 -5.32 6.22 -12.86
CA HIS A 22 -6.61 6.34 -12.16
C HIS A 22 -6.92 5.17 -11.23
N GLY A 23 -6.18 4.06 -11.36
CA GLY A 23 -6.38 2.91 -10.49
C GLY A 23 -5.47 1.74 -10.85
N MET A 24 -6.07 0.58 -11.06
CA MET A 24 -5.38 -0.68 -11.32
C MET A 24 -5.96 -1.34 -12.57
N MET A 25 -5.09 -1.72 -13.49
CA MET A 25 -5.44 -2.53 -14.65
C MET A 25 -5.11 -3.99 -14.35
N ILE A 26 -6.08 -4.86 -14.56
CA ILE A 26 -5.96 -6.31 -14.40
C ILE A 26 -6.32 -6.95 -15.74
N SER A 27 -5.47 -7.84 -16.21
CA SER A 27 -5.63 -8.55 -17.48
C SER A 27 -5.55 -10.05 -17.25
N GLY A 28 -6.29 -10.82 -18.04
CA GLY A 28 -6.35 -12.26 -17.90
C GLY A 28 -7.19 -12.91 -18.97
N HIS A 29 -7.61 -14.15 -18.70
CA HIS A 29 -8.58 -14.85 -19.50
C HIS A 29 -9.54 -15.63 -18.61
N ALA A 30 -10.76 -15.85 -19.09
CA ALA A 30 -11.73 -16.72 -18.45
C ALA A 30 -12.73 -17.28 -19.46
N TYR A 31 -13.18 -18.51 -19.24
CA TYR A 31 -14.08 -19.21 -20.15
C TYR A 31 -14.94 -20.23 -19.39
N LEU A 32 -16.06 -20.62 -20.02
CA LEU A 32 -16.90 -21.73 -19.57
C LEU A 32 -16.49 -23.02 -20.27
N SER A 33 -16.13 -24.05 -19.51
CA SER A 33 -15.77 -25.37 -20.06
C SER A 33 -16.97 -26.05 -20.71
N GLY A 34 -16.74 -26.82 -21.77
CA GLY A 34 -17.77 -27.58 -22.49
C GLY A 34 -18.73 -26.74 -23.33
N ARG A 35 -18.41 -25.46 -23.58
CA ARG A 35 -19.27 -24.52 -24.34
C ARG A 35 -18.48 -23.69 -25.33
N SER A 36 -19.15 -23.26 -26.40
CA SER A 36 -18.61 -22.23 -27.29
C SER A 36 -18.53 -20.91 -26.53
N ASN A 37 -17.35 -20.29 -26.47
CA ASN A 37 -17.13 -18.98 -25.87
C ASN A 37 -17.17 -17.86 -26.93
N GLU A 38 -17.75 -18.14 -28.10
CA GLU A 38 -18.09 -17.14 -29.09
C GLU A 38 -19.03 -16.11 -28.44
N GLN A 39 -18.58 -14.86 -28.35
CA GLN A 39 -19.31 -13.77 -27.67
C GLN A 39 -19.33 -13.83 -26.13
N VAL A 40 -18.28 -14.36 -25.50
CA VAL A 40 -18.12 -14.22 -24.05
C VAL A 40 -18.09 -12.75 -23.61
N GLY A 41 -18.83 -12.45 -22.54
CA GLY A 41 -18.88 -11.15 -21.87
C GLY A 41 -18.32 -11.21 -20.46
N PHE A 42 -17.72 -10.10 -20.02
CA PHE A 42 -17.04 -10.00 -18.74
C PHE A 42 -17.50 -8.77 -17.94
N GLU A 43 -17.78 -8.97 -16.66
CA GLU A 43 -17.97 -7.89 -15.68
C GLU A 43 -17.12 -8.19 -14.45
N ALA A 44 -16.39 -7.20 -13.95
CA ALA A 44 -15.70 -7.33 -12.68
C ALA A 44 -16.66 -6.94 -11.54
N VAL A 45 -16.64 -7.69 -10.44
CA VAL A 45 -17.47 -7.44 -9.27
C VAL A 45 -16.58 -7.39 -8.03
N LEU A 46 -16.57 -6.25 -7.35
CA LEU A 46 -15.97 -6.13 -6.02
C LEU A 46 -17.00 -6.47 -4.96
N ARG A 47 -16.67 -7.42 -4.08
CA ARG A 47 -17.50 -7.85 -2.95
C ARG A 47 -16.79 -7.57 -1.64
N SER A 48 -17.50 -7.00 -0.67
CA SER A 48 -16.93 -6.76 0.66
C SER A 48 -16.70 -8.08 1.41
N VAL A 49 -15.53 -8.23 2.02
CA VAL A 49 -15.23 -9.39 2.89
C VAL A 49 -15.99 -9.31 4.22
N SER A 50 -16.37 -8.11 4.66
CA SER A 50 -17.06 -7.91 5.95
C SER A 50 -18.54 -8.31 5.94
N GLY A 51 -19.04 -8.91 4.86
CA GLY A 51 -20.39 -9.46 4.79
C GLY A 51 -21.50 -8.42 4.57
N THR A 52 -21.16 -7.19 4.18
CA THR A 52 -22.16 -6.30 3.58
C THR A 52 -22.46 -6.84 2.19
N ASP A 53 -23.73 -7.09 1.84
CA ASP A 53 -24.19 -7.49 0.49
C ASP A 53 -23.99 -6.40 -0.58
N ARG A 54 -23.02 -5.50 -0.38
CA ARG A 54 -22.65 -4.46 -1.33
C ARG A 54 -21.71 -5.04 -2.38
N GLU A 55 -22.13 -4.91 -3.62
CA GLU A 55 -21.34 -5.20 -4.80
C GLU A 55 -21.08 -3.90 -5.58
N TYR A 56 -19.87 -3.76 -6.11
CA TYR A 56 -19.55 -2.73 -7.10
C TYR A 56 -19.15 -3.41 -8.40
N VAL A 57 -19.82 -3.04 -9.49
CA VAL A 57 -19.62 -3.64 -10.81
C VAL A 57 -18.79 -2.71 -11.69
N PHE A 58 -17.79 -3.28 -12.35
CA PHE A 58 -16.91 -2.58 -13.28
C PHE A 58 -16.97 -3.27 -14.64
N ALA A 59 -16.94 -2.47 -15.71
CA ALA A 59 -16.87 -3.00 -17.05
C ALA A 59 -15.50 -3.66 -17.28
N ALA A 60 -15.51 -4.80 -17.97
CA ALA A 60 -14.31 -5.43 -18.48
C ALA A 60 -14.39 -5.46 -20.02
N SER A 61 -13.30 -5.06 -20.66
CA SER A 61 -13.16 -5.10 -22.11
C SER A 61 -12.68 -6.48 -22.52
N ARG A 62 -13.31 -7.06 -23.54
CA ARG A 62 -12.84 -8.31 -24.13
C ARG A 62 -11.55 -8.09 -24.92
N THR A 63 -10.59 -8.98 -24.75
CA THR A 63 -9.32 -8.99 -25.50
C THR A 63 -9.15 -10.32 -26.23
N ARG A 64 -8.32 -10.33 -27.29
CA ARG A 64 -8.03 -11.56 -28.03
C ARG A 64 -6.95 -12.38 -27.34
N THR A 65 -7.14 -13.69 -27.33
CA THR A 65 -6.24 -14.71 -26.80
C THR A 65 -6.04 -15.81 -27.85
N PRO A 66 -5.41 -15.50 -29.00
CA PRO A 66 -5.41 -16.38 -30.18
C PRO A 66 -4.80 -17.77 -29.94
N ASP A 67 -3.87 -17.86 -28.98
CA ASP A 67 -3.14 -19.09 -28.65
C ASP A 67 -3.76 -19.85 -27.46
N LEU A 68 -4.87 -19.36 -26.88
CA LEU A 68 -5.53 -20.02 -25.76
C LEU A 68 -6.36 -21.21 -26.24
N VAL A 69 -6.19 -22.33 -25.56
CA VAL A 69 -6.96 -23.56 -25.74
C VAL A 69 -7.46 -24.07 -24.39
N ASP A 70 -8.58 -24.79 -24.37
CA ASP A 70 -9.05 -25.51 -23.17
C ASP A 70 -8.26 -26.82 -22.93
N GLU A 71 -8.65 -27.57 -21.91
CA GLU A 71 -8.02 -28.84 -21.53
C GLU A 71 -8.16 -29.91 -22.64
N GLU A 72 -9.22 -29.82 -23.46
CA GLU A 72 -9.48 -30.68 -24.61
C GLU A 72 -8.81 -30.20 -25.92
N GLY A 73 -8.15 -29.03 -25.89
CA GLY A 73 -7.46 -28.44 -27.03
C GLY A 73 -8.34 -27.62 -27.97
N ALA A 74 -9.58 -27.30 -27.59
CA ALA A 74 -10.45 -26.42 -28.35
C ALA A 74 -10.00 -24.95 -28.21
N SER A 75 -10.01 -24.21 -29.32
CA SER A 75 -9.52 -22.83 -29.36
C SER A 75 -10.48 -21.86 -28.68
N LEU A 76 -9.93 -20.94 -27.88
CA LEU A 76 -10.64 -19.95 -27.07
C LEU A 76 -10.16 -18.51 -27.37
N PRO A 77 -10.24 -18.03 -28.63
CA PRO A 77 -9.56 -16.82 -29.07
C PRO A 77 -10.15 -15.51 -28.52
N ASP A 78 -11.37 -15.54 -27.98
CA ASP A 78 -12.09 -14.36 -27.48
C ASP A 78 -12.23 -14.34 -25.94
N SER A 79 -11.53 -15.22 -25.24
CA SER A 79 -11.67 -15.41 -23.78
C SER A 79 -10.80 -14.50 -22.93
N GLY A 80 -10.09 -13.55 -23.55
CA GLY A 80 -9.28 -12.55 -22.85
C GLY A 80 -10.12 -11.42 -22.28
N PHE A 81 -9.66 -10.84 -21.19
CA PHE A 81 -10.22 -9.60 -20.64
C PHE A 81 -9.15 -8.62 -20.18
N ASP A 82 -9.49 -7.34 -20.24
CA ASP A 82 -8.84 -6.23 -19.56
C ASP A 82 -9.89 -5.50 -18.70
N LEU A 83 -9.61 -5.29 -17.43
CA LEU A 83 -10.49 -4.54 -16.53
C LEU A 83 -9.70 -3.46 -15.80
N GLU A 84 -10.26 -2.25 -15.76
CA GLU A 84 -9.72 -1.15 -14.97
C GLU A 84 -10.59 -0.93 -13.73
N ILE A 85 -9.99 -1.10 -12.56
CA ILE A 85 -10.61 -0.74 -11.29
C ILE A 85 -10.15 0.67 -10.94
N VAL A 86 -11.12 1.57 -10.81
CA VAL A 86 -10.90 2.98 -10.41
C VAL A 86 -11.54 3.17 -9.03
N PRO A 87 -10.85 2.85 -7.92
CA PRO A 87 -11.49 2.87 -6.60
C PRO A 87 -11.75 4.30 -6.09
N GLY A 88 -11.24 5.33 -6.76
CA GLY A 88 -11.48 6.73 -6.37
C GLY A 88 -12.78 7.31 -6.92
N GLU A 89 -13.41 6.65 -7.88
CA GLU A 89 -14.58 7.15 -8.61
C GLU A 89 -15.46 5.96 -9.03
N LEU A 90 -16.37 5.58 -8.14
CA LEU A 90 -17.42 4.61 -8.42
C LEU A 90 -18.47 5.23 -9.35
N ALA A 91 -19.42 4.41 -9.82
CA ALA A 91 -20.48 4.84 -10.74
C ALA A 91 -21.36 5.99 -10.18
N ASP A 92 -21.46 6.10 -8.85
CA ASP A 92 -22.17 7.19 -8.17
C ASP A 92 -21.29 8.42 -7.87
N GLY A 93 -20.05 8.42 -8.36
CA GLY A 93 -19.05 9.49 -8.15
C GLY A 93 -18.36 9.44 -6.78
N THR A 94 -18.67 8.47 -5.93
CA THR A 94 -18.06 8.32 -4.60
C THR A 94 -16.82 7.41 -4.66
N PRO A 95 -15.85 7.56 -3.74
CA PRO A 95 -14.76 6.59 -3.63
C PRO A 95 -15.23 5.27 -3.01
N LEU A 96 -14.53 4.19 -3.34
CA LEU A 96 -14.71 2.88 -2.72
C LEU A 96 -14.54 3.01 -1.20
N PRO A 97 -15.53 2.56 -0.39
CA PRO A 97 -15.43 2.68 1.06
C PRO A 97 -14.27 1.88 1.64
N SER A 98 -13.78 2.31 2.81
CA SER A 98 -12.77 1.56 3.55
C SER A 98 -13.26 0.15 3.87
N GLY A 99 -12.36 -0.82 3.70
CA GLY A 99 -12.65 -2.23 3.88
C GLY A 99 -11.74 -3.11 3.03
N ILE A 100 -11.96 -4.42 3.11
CA ILE A 100 -11.32 -5.42 2.27
C ILE A 100 -12.34 -5.88 1.23
N TRP A 101 -11.95 -5.81 -0.04
CA TRP A 101 -12.81 -6.13 -1.18
C TRP A 101 -12.20 -7.28 -1.99
N GLU A 102 -12.94 -8.36 -2.18
CA GLU A 102 -12.57 -9.45 -3.08
C GLU A 102 -12.98 -9.14 -4.51
N LEU A 103 -12.11 -9.43 -5.48
CA LEU A 103 -12.39 -9.30 -6.89
C LEU A 103 -12.95 -10.61 -7.46
N TRP A 104 -14.13 -10.52 -8.04
CA TRP A 104 -14.81 -11.59 -8.75
C TRP A 104 -14.95 -11.20 -10.21
N LEU A 105 -14.95 -12.20 -11.09
CA LEU A 105 -15.24 -12.04 -12.50
C LEU A 105 -16.55 -12.75 -12.80
N ARG A 106 -17.46 -12.01 -13.39
CA ARG A 106 -18.70 -12.55 -13.91
C ARG A 106 -18.54 -12.80 -15.40
N VAL A 107 -18.72 -14.05 -15.80
CA VAL A 107 -18.54 -14.54 -17.17
C VAL A 107 -19.92 -14.89 -17.72
N THR A 108 -20.25 -14.31 -18.88
CA THR A 108 -21.55 -14.53 -19.54
C THR A 108 -21.34 -15.10 -20.94
N VAL A 109 -22.03 -16.19 -21.26
CA VAL A 109 -22.03 -16.83 -22.59
C VAL A 109 -23.47 -17.21 -22.93
N GLY A 110 -24.07 -16.53 -23.91
CA GLY A 110 -25.50 -16.66 -24.19
C GLY A 110 -26.34 -16.29 -22.96
N GLU A 111 -27.15 -17.24 -22.47
CA GLU A 111 -27.99 -17.06 -21.27
C GLU A 111 -27.31 -17.52 -19.96
N ILE A 112 -26.14 -18.16 -20.05
CA ILE A 112 -25.42 -18.67 -18.89
C ILE A 112 -24.57 -17.55 -18.29
N ARG A 113 -24.66 -17.38 -16.97
CA ARG A 113 -23.95 -16.36 -16.22
C ARG A 113 -23.39 -16.95 -14.95
N GLU A 114 -22.07 -17.12 -14.95
CA GLU A 114 -21.33 -17.67 -13.82
C GLU A 114 -20.43 -16.61 -13.19
N THR A 115 -20.12 -16.77 -11.90
CA THR A 115 -19.24 -15.84 -11.19
C THR A 115 -18.12 -16.63 -10.53
N VAL A 116 -16.88 -16.28 -10.87
CA VAL A 116 -15.67 -16.92 -10.35
C VAL A 116 -14.83 -15.91 -9.56
N ARG A 117 -14.14 -16.37 -8.53
CA ARG A 117 -13.23 -15.50 -7.77
C ARG A 117 -11.93 -15.32 -8.55
N LEU A 118 -11.59 -14.08 -8.87
CA LEU A 118 -10.47 -13.81 -9.77
C LEU A 118 -9.14 -13.81 -9.00
N GLY A 119 -8.07 -14.34 -9.62
CA GLY A 119 -6.73 -14.37 -9.04
C GLY A 119 -6.43 -15.56 -8.13
N VAL A 120 -7.34 -16.53 -8.03
CA VAL A 120 -7.02 -17.86 -7.46
C VAL A 120 -5.91 -18.50 -8.28
N GLU A 121 -6.06 -18.47 -9.60
CA GLU A 121 -5.01 -18.77 -10.57
C GLU A 121 -4.44 -17.45 -11.10
N CYS A 122 -3.12 -17.36 -11.08
CA CYS A 122 -2.39 -16.21 -11.59
C CYS A 122 -0.94 -16.58 -11.90
N THR A 123 -0.34 -15.83 -12.81
CA THR A 123 1.09 -15.97 -13.09
C THR A 123 1.93 -15.64 -11.86
N GLU A 124 3.10 -16.27 -11.73
CA GLU A 124 4.04 -16.02 -10.63
C GLU A 124 4.48 -14.55 -10.52
N LYS A 125 4.47 -13.82 -11.63
CA LYS A 125 4.75 -12.38 -11.66
C LYS A 125 3.68 -11.61 -10.85
N VAL A 126 2.41 -11.86 -11.14
CA VAL A 126 1.28 -11.19 -10.48
C VAL A 126 1.20 -11.59 -9.01
N ARG A 127 1.45 -12.87 -8.69
CA ARG A 127 1.35 -13.41 -7.32
C ARG A 127 2.24 -12.67 -6.31
N LYS A 128 3.40 -12.17 -6.73
CA LYS A 128 4.39 -11.55 -5.84
C LYS A 128 4.23 -10.04 -5.71
N GLU A 129 3.37 -9.41 -6.52
CA GLU A 129 3.28 -7.96 -6.61
C GLU A 129 2.18 -7.40 -5.69
N ARG A 130 2.51 -6.31 -4.98
CA ARG A 130 1.52 -5.45 -4.30
C ARG A 130 1.38 -4.18 -5.12
N LEU A 131 0.16 -3.84 -5.52
CA LEU A 131 -0.14 -2.62 -6.26
C LEU A 131 -0.64 -1.55 -5.30
N VAL A 132 0.18 -0.54 -5.01
CA VAL A 132 -0.22 0.57 -4.13
C VAL A 132 -0.66 1.75 -4.98
N HIS A 133 -1.97 2.01 -5.01
CA HIS A 133 -2.56 3.19 -5.63
C HIS A 133 -3.03 4.19 -4.57
N VAL A 134 -3.19 5.47 -4.92
CA VAL A 134 -3.74 6.48 -3.99
C VAL A 134 -5.01 7.04 -4.61
N ILE A 135 -6.12 6.91 -3.88
CA ILE A 135 -7.40 7.48 -4.27
C ILE A 135 -7.65 8.78 -3.51
N GLY A 136 -8.52 9.64 -4.04
CA GLY A 136 -8.92 10.91 -3.40
C GLY A 136 -7.94 12.07 -3.59
N LYS A 137 -8.27 13.22 -2.98
CA LYS A 137 -7.44 14.44 -2.97
C LYS A 137 -7.43 15.06 -1.57
N GLY A 138 -6.30 15.69 -1.23
CA GLY A 138 -6.14 16.36 0.08
C GLY A 138 -6.33 15.37 1.24
N GLU A 139 -7.12 15.77 2.24
CA GLU A 139 -7.34 14.99 3.47
C GLU A 139 -8.16 13.69 3.25
N SER A 140 -8.89 13.61 2.13
CA SER A 140 -9.60 12.39 1.72
C SER A 140 -8.69 11.37 1.04
N ALA A 141 -7.45 11.75 0.70
CA ALA A 141 -6.54 10.88 0.00
C ALA A 141 -6.13 9.70 0.87
N GLY A 142 -6.23 8.48 0.33
CA GLY A 142 -5.89 7.26 1.04
C GLY A 142 -5.33 6.20 0.09
N PRO A 143 -4.43 5.34 0.55
CA PRO A 143 -3.93 4.26 -0.29
C PRO A 143 -4.98 3.15 -0.46
N VAL A 144 -4.96 2.54 -1.62
CA VAL A 144 -5.61 1.28 -1.95
C VAL A 144 -4.52 0.31 -2.33
N VAL A 145 -4.46 -0.84 -1.65
CA VAL A 145 -3.45 -1.86 -1.90
C VAL A 145 -4.11 -3.06 -2.57
N GLY A 146 -3.77 -3.32 -3.83
CA GLY A 146 -4.14 -4.53 -4.56
C GLY A 146 -3.13 -5.65 -4.30
N TYR A 147 -3.61 -6.85 -3.99
CA TYR A 147 -2.76 -7.99 -3.64
C TYR A 147 -3.46 -9.34 -3.89
N ILE A 148 -2.69 -10.41 -4.03
CA ILE A 148 -3.21 -11.79 -4.05
C ILE A 148 -3.23 -12.34 -2.63
N ALA A 149 -4.43 -12.58 -2.10
CA ALA A 149 -4.65 -13.24 -0.82
C ALA A 149 -4.57 -14.76 -0.98
N ARG A 150 -3.83 -15.44 -0.09
CA ARG A 150 -3.64 -16.90 -0.16
C ARG A 150 -4.98 -17.63 -0.09
N GLY A 151 -5.31 -18.37 -1.15
CA GLY A 151 -6.57 -19.12 -1.27
C GLY A 151 -7.84 -18.27 -1.47
N LYS A 152 -7.71 -16.94 -1.56
CA LYS A 152 -8.83 -16.01 -1.75
C LYS A 152 -8.71 -15.16 -3.02
N GLY A 153 -7.66 -15.31 -3.81
CA GLY A 153 -7.51 -14.55 -5.05
C GLY A 153 -7.20 -13.07 -4.84
N PHE A 154 -7.51 -12.23 -5.83
CA PHE A 154 -7.16 -10.82 -5.84
C PHE A 154 -8.09 -10.01 -4.92
N CYS A 155 -7.49 -9.21 -4.05
CA CYS A 155 -8.16 -8.38 -3.05
C CYS A 155 -7.67 -6.93 -3.13
N LEU A 156 -8.53 -6.00 -2.72
CA LEU A 156 -8.19 -4.61 -2.46
C LEU A 156 -8.33 -4.33 -0.97
N ASP A 157 -7.28 -3.81 -0.35
CA ASP A 157 -7.32 -3.23 0.99
C ASP A 157 -7.45 -1.71 0.87
N VAL A 158 -8.61 -1.18 1.27
CA VAL A 158 -8.91 0.25 1.29
C VAL A 158 -8.86 0.74 2.72
N GLY A 159 -7.87 1.58 3.02
CA GLY A 159 -7.72 2.18 4.35
C GLY A 159 -6.86 1.37 5.34
N GLY A 160 -6.18 0.31 4.90
CA GLY A 160 -5.07 -0.31 5.62
C GLY A 160 -5.49 -1.31 6.70
N HIS A 161 -6.51 -2.13 6.42
CA HIS A 161 -6.94 -3.21 7.31
C HIS A 161 -5.91 -4.35 7.33
N VAL A 162 -5.27 -4.61 6.19
CA VAL A 162 -4.25 -5.65 6.01
C VAL A 162 -2.86 -5.06 5.92
N PHE A 163 -2.72 -3.89 5.28
CA PHE A 163 -1.45 -3.19 5.09
C PHE A 163 -1.48 -1.81 5.77
N PRO A 164 -1.56 -1.75 7.11
CA PRO A 164 -1.65 -0.49 7.85
C PRO A 164 -0.42 0.41 7.63
N THR A 165 0.75 -0.18 7.39
CA THR A 165 2.01 0.51 7.10
C THR A 165 1.90 1.43 5.88
N GLU A 166 1.20 1.03 4.82
CA GLU A 166 1.04 1.83 3.60
C GLU A 166 0.19 3.10 3.82
N VAL A 167 -0.81 3.01 4.72
CA VAL A 167 -1.60 4.17 5.16
C VAL A 167 -0.76 5.07 6.04
N LEU A 168 -0.15 4.51 7.08
CA LEU A 168 0.56 5.28 8.09
C LEU A 168 1.73 6.08 7.51
N ARG A 169 2.53 5.51 6.60
CA ARG A 169 3.66 6.21 5.96
C ARG A 169 3.27 7.54 5.29
N ARG A 170 2.00 7.72 4.92
CA ARG A 170 1.48 8.92 4.26
C ARG A 170 0.92 9.95 5.25
N HIS A 171 0.54 9.51 6.43
CA HIS A 171 -0.06 10.33 7.49
C HIS A 171 0.91 10.60 8.65
N VAL A 172 2.21 10.34 8.44
CA VAL A 172 3.26 10.64 9.41
C VAL A 172 3.76 12.07 9.22
N GLY A 173 3.52 12.89 10.23
CA GLY A 173 4.13 14.21 10.39
C GLY A 173 5.41 14.10 11.22
N VAL A 174 6.42 14.88 10.87
CA VAL A 174 7.70 14.93 11.61
C VAL A 174 8.10 16.36 11.86
N SER A 175 8.41 16.68 13.12
CA SER A 175 8.92 17.98 13.54
C SER A 175 9.98 17.84 14.62
N TRP A 176 10.74 18.91 14.86
CA TRP A 176 11.62 19.02 16.01
C TRP A 176 10.83 19.44 17.25
N LEU A 177 11.08 18.84 18.42
CA LEU A 177 10.50 19.30 19.69
C LEU A 177 11.14 20.61 20.15
N PRO A 178 10.42 21.74 20.25
CA PRO A 178 11.03 23.06 20.45
C PRO A 178 11.87 23.18 21.74
N ASP A 179 11.50 22.46 22.78
CA ASP A 179 12.07 22.46 24.12
C ASP A 179 13.16 21.40 24.36
N ARG A 180 13.39 20.49 23.40
CA ARG A 180 14.37 19.41 23.55
C ARG A 180 15.40 19.37 22.44
N ASP A 181 16.67 19.33 22.83
CA ASP A 181 17.78 19.15 21.89
C ASP A 181 17.69 17.79 21.17
N ALA A 182 17.94 17.79 19.87
CA ALA A 182 18.01 16.59 19.03
C ALA A 182 16.81 15.62 19.09
N CYS A 183 15.65 16.05 19.59
CA CYS A 183 14.48 15.18 19.69
C CYS A 183 13.49 15.44 18.55
N LEU A 184 13.15 14.38 17.80
CA LEU A 184 12.06 14.41 16.84
C LEU A 184 10.75 14.09 17.53
N ARG A 185 9.72 14.87 17.21
CA ARG A 185 8.32 14.51 17.37
C ARG A 185 7.83 13.92 16.07
N ILE A 186 7.27 12.72 16.17
CA ILE A 186 6.54 12.08 15.08
C ILE A 186 5.07 12.02 15.48
N SER A 187 4.19 12.51 14.63
CA SER A 187 2.75 12.53 14.83
C SER A 187 2.05 11.71 13.75
N ILE A 188 0.97 11.03 14.09
CA ILE A 188 0.14 10.30 13.13
C ILE A 188 -1.17 11.06 12.97
N GLU A 189 -1.42 11.58 11.77
CA GLU A 189 -2.63 12.38 11.50
C GLU A 189 -3.90 11.53 11.47
N LYS A 190 -3.79 10.31 10.96
CA LYS A 190 -4.90 9.37 10.77
C LYS A 190 -4.44 7.94 11.00
N LEU A 191 -5.14 7.23 11.88
CA LEU A 191 -4.93 5.81 12.12
C LEU A 191 -5.79 4.97 11.16
N PRO A 192 -5.26 3.84 10.66
CA PRO A 192 -6.07 2.79 10.03
C PRO A 192 -7.17 2.30 10.98
N PRO A 193 -8.35 1.90 10.46
CA PRO A 193 -9.41 1.33 11.27
C PRO A 193 -8.93 0.10 12.07
N GLY A 194 -9.31 0.04 13.35
CA GLY A 194 -8.96 -1.09 14.23
C GLY A 194 -7.49 -1.14 14.66
N LEU A 195 -6.65 -0.19 14.26
CA LEU A 195 -5.25 -0.14 14.68
C LEU A 195 -5.08 0.70 15.95
N GLU A 196 -4.64 0.05 17.02
CA GLU A 196 -4.33 0.71 18.29
C GLU A 196 -2.99 1.46 18.24
N PRO A 197 -2.87 2.65 18.86
CA PRO A 197 -1.60 3.38 18.94
C PRO A 197 -0.45 2.54 19.52
N SER A 198 -0.73 1.69 20.52
CA SER A 198 0.25 0.80 21.16
C SER A 198 0.84 -0.27 20.25
N SER A 199 0.22 -0.50 19.09
CA SER A 199 0.73 -1.41 18.05
C SER A 199 1.73 -0.74 17.12
N ILE A 200 1.93 0.57 17.27
CA ILE A 200 2.82 1.37 16.43
C ILE A 200 4.06 1.73 17.24
N SER A 201 5.21 1.71 16.57
CA SER A 201 6.46 2.26 17.12
C SER A 201 7.30 2.83 15.99
N PHE A 202 8.25 3.69 16.35
CA PHE A 202 9.25 4.17 15.39
C PHE A 202 10.63 3.72 15.84
N ARG A 203 11.41 3.23 14.89
CA ARG A 203 12.78 2.79 15.11
C ARG A 203 13.73 3.76 14.43
N ALA A 204 14.68 4.31 15.17
CA ALA A 204 15.81 5.04 14.63
C ALA A 204 17.04 4.14 14.72
N GLU A 205 17.60 3.73 13.58
CA GLU A 205 18.81 2.90 13.50
C GLU A 205 20.00 3.74 13.03
N ASP A 206 21.15 3.61 13.68
CA ASP A 206 22.38 4.26 13.28
C ASP A 206 23.13 3.45 12.18
N GLY A 207 24.25 3.98 11.70
CA GLY A 207 25.07 3.29 10.68
C GLY A 207 25.79 2.03 11.17
N ASN A 208 25.75 1.74 12.47
CA ASN A 208 26.43 0.61 13.12
C ASN A 208 25.45 -0.48 13.60
N GLY A 209 24.14 -0.29 13.38
CA GLY A 209 23.08 -1.21 13.79
C GLY A 209 22.56 -0.98 15.22
N GLU A 210 23.07 0.04 15.94
CA GLU A 210 22.44 0.49 17.18
C GLU A 210 21.10 1.16 16.87
N TYR A 211 20.11 0.99 17.74
CA TYR A 211 18.79 1.55 17.49
C TYR A 211 18.08 2.02 18.75
N ILE A 212 17.15 2.96 18.54
CA ILE A 212 16.25 3.50 19.55
C ILE A 212 14.82 3.23 19.08
N ILE A 213 13.96 2.81 19.99
CA ILE A 213 12.53 2.61 19.73
C ILE A 213 11.73 3.67 20.48
N ALA A 214 10.88 4.40 19.76
CA ALA A 214 9.85 5.26 20.33
C ALA A 214 8.52 4.52 20.37
N SER A 215 7.95 4.45 21.57
CA SER A 215 6.58 4.01 21.83
C SER A 215 5.65 5.22 21.84
N PRO A 216 4.33 5.01 21.59
CA PRO A 216 3.38 6.12 21.63
C PRO A 216 3.36 6.72 23.03
N TYR A 217 3.31 8.04 23.10
CA TYR A 217 2.96 8.75 24.33
C TYR A 217 1.70 9.57 24.08
N ARG A 218 0.85 9.70 25.09
CA ARG A 218 -0.27 10.63 25.04
C ARG A 218 0.24 12.00 25.44
N ASP A 219 0.24 12.93 24.49
CA ASP A 219 0.30 14.34 24.82
C ASP A 219 -1.10 14.74 25.30
N SER A 220 -1.23 15.25 26.54
CA SER A 220 -2.53 15.66 27.07
C SER A 220 -3.19 16.79 26.28
N ALA A 221 -2.43 17.48 25.43
CA ALA A 221 -2.92 18.56 24.57
C ALA A 221 -3.32 18.10 23.15
N GLU A 222 -2.93 16.89 22.71
CA GLU A 222 -3.20 16.40 21.36
C GLU A 222 -4.06 15.12 21.41
N GLU A 223 -5.15 15.09 20.64
CA GLU A 223 -5.96 13.87 20.45
C GLU A 223 -5.24 12.81 19.59
N LYS A 224 -4.16 13.19 18.89
CA LYS A 224 -3.45 12.35 17.93
C LYS A 224 -2.30 11.59 18.58
N PRO A 225 -2.00 10.34 18.15
CA PRO A 225 -0.83 9.62 18.61
C PRO A 225 0.46 10.34 18.23
N SER A 226 1.31 10.58 19.23
CA SER A 226 2.61 11.21 19.09
C SER A 226 3.72 10.34 19.67
N PHE A 227 4.92 10.48 19.14
CA PHE A 227 6.10 9.67 19.45
C PHE A 227 7.32 10.58 19.56
N ILE A 228 8.22 10.30 20.50
CA ILE A 228 9.47 11.06 20.67
C ILE A 228 10.66 10.16 20.37
N LEU A 229 11.47 10.55 19.40
CA LEU A 229 12.76 9.92 19.11
C LEU A 229 13.92 10.82 19.55
N PRO A 230 14.61 10.50 20.65
CA PRO A 230 15.79 11.25 21.09
C PRO A 230 17.02 10.84 20.27
N LEU A 231 17.49 11.70 19.36
CA LEU A 231 18.66 11.45 18.51
C LEU A 231 19.92 12.10 19.10
N GLU A 232 20.28 11.75 20.33
CA GLU A 232 21.31 12.48 21.11
C GLU A 232 22.75 12.17 20.70
N THR A 233 22.96 11.02 20.05
CA THR A 233 24.28 10.54 19.66
C THR A 233 24.60 10.93 18.21
N ALA A 234 25.88 11.24 17.98
CA ALA A 234 26.36 11.63 16.66
C ALA A 234 26.27 10.42 15.70
N GLY A 235 25.79 10.65 14.48
CA GLY A 235 25.60 9.58 13.51
C GLY A 235 24.62 9.95 12.40
N GLU A 236 24.45 9.04 11.45
CA GLU A 236 23.32 9.05 10.53
C GLU A 236 22.26 8.07 11.03
N TRP A 237 21.08 8.59 11.32
CA TRP A 237 19.93 7.83 11.79
C TRP A 237 18.98 7.60 10.63
N LYS A 238 18.58 6.35 10.40
CA LYS A 238 17.48 5.98 9.49
C LYS A 238 16.23 5.73 10.32
N ILE A 239 15.11 6.28 9.90
CA ILE A 239 13.85 6.18 10.66
C ILE A 239 12.90 5.24 9.93
N ALA A 240 12.44 4.23 10.66
CA ALA A 240 11.46 3.26 10.21
C ALA A 240 10.20 3.33 11.08
N LEU A 241 9.06 3.13 10.43
CA LEU A 241 7.79 2.83 11.08
C LEU A 241 7.72 1.32 11.28
N ARG A 242 7.31 0.89 12.47
CA ARG A 242 7.04 -0.50 12.79
C ARG A 242 5.61 -0.65 13.28
N VAL A 243 4.88 -1.58 12.67
CA VAL A 243 3.49 -1.91 13.04
C VAL A 243 3.42 -3.37 13.43
N ARG A 244 2.90 -3.64 14.63
CA ARG A 244 2.71 -4.99 15.16
C ARG A 244 1.25 -5.42 14.99
N GLN A 245 1.03 -6.59 14.42
CA GLN A 245 -0.29 -7.23 14.30
C GLN A 245 -0.16 -8.68 14.79
N GLY A 246 -0.66 -8.96 15.99
CA GLY A 246 -0.43 -10.25 16.65
C GLY A 246 1.03 -10.44 17.05
N GLU A 247 1.61 -11.58 16.66
CA GLU A 247 3.02 -11.92 16.88
C GLU A 247 3.94 -11.32 15.80
N ASP A 248 3.38 -10.96 14.65
CA ASP A 248 4.12 -10.40 13.53
C ASP A 248 4.32 -8.89 13.68
N ALA A 249 5.45 -8.40 13.17
CA ALA A 249 5.70 -6.97 13.03
C ALA A 249 6.26 -6.65 11.64
N GLU A 250 5.59 -5.73 10.95
CA GLU A 250 6.08 -5.18 9.68
C GLU A 250 6.86 -3.89 9.96
N GLU A 251 8.04 -3.77 9.37
CA GLU A 251 8.89 -2.59 9.45
C GLU A 251 9.09 -1.99 8.05
N VAL A 252 8.86 -0.68 7.93
CA VAL A 252 8.95 0.05 6.67
C VAL A 252 9.66 1.38 6.88
N HIS A 253 10.58 1.73 5.99
CA HIS A 253 11.23 3.05 6.06
C HIS A 253 10.26 4.18 5.71
N LEU A 254 10.32 5.25 6.49
CA LEU A 254 9.54 6.44 6.21
C LEU A 254 10.06 7.15 4.95
N PRO A 255 9.20 7.82 4.17
CA PRO A 255 9.66 8.70 3.10
C PRO A 255 10.41 9.91 3.68
N PRO A 256 11.29 10.57 2.91
CA PRO A 256 11.93 11.81 3.33
C PRO A 256 10.91 12.86 3.81
N ALA A 257 11.23 13.60 4.86
CA ALA A 257 10.39 14.66 5.42
C ALA A 257 10.84 16.04 4.91
N PRO A 258 10.25 16.58 3.81
CA PRO A 258 10.75 17.79 3.17
C PRO A 258 10.57 19.06 4.02
N SER A 259 9.61 19.08 4.94
CA SER A 259 9.36 20.19 5.86
C SER A 259 10.31 20.22 7.05
N LEU A 260 11.05 19.14 7.31
CA LEU A 260 11.96 19.05 8.45
C LEU A 260 13.24 19.84 8.17
N ILE A 261 13.40 21.01 8.78
CA ILE A 261 14.58 21.85 8.61
C ILE A 261 15.75 21.40 9.50
N ALA A 262 16.97 21.88 9.22
CA ALA A 262 18.10 21.65 10.11
C ALA A 262 17.90 22.37 11.46
N ARG A 263 18.33 21.73 12.54
CA ARG A 263 18.33 22.26 13.90
C ARG A 263 19.74 22.38 14.43
N ARG A 264 20.00 23.41 15.24
CA ARG A 264 21.27 23.64 15.93
C ARG A 264 21.02 23.86 17.41
N TRP A 265 21.94 23.40 18.24
CA TRP A 265 21.92 23.58 19.69
C TRP A 265 23.36 23.56 20.24
N ARG A 266 23.51 23.67 21.56
CA ARG A 266 24.79 23.58 22.25
C ARG A 266 24.70 22.59 23.40
N LYS A 267 25.70 21.70 23.51
CA LYS A 267 25.90 20.83 24.67
C LYS A 267 27.16 21.31 25.38
N GLY A 268 27.00 22.06 26.46
CA GLY A 268 28.08 22.84 27.06
C GLY A 268 28.63 23.89 26.06
N LEU A 269 29.95 23.90 25.85
CA LEU A 269 30.60 24.81 24.89
C LEU A 269 30.65 24.27 23.45
N THR A 270 30.25 23.02 23.21
CA THR A 270 30.31 22.41 21.89
C THR A 270 29.02 22.70 21.11
N PRO A 271 29.09 23.35 19.93
CA PRO A 271 27.94 23.48 19.05
C PRO A 271 27.63 22.15 18.34
N TRP A 272 26.35 21.85 18.21
CA TRP A 272 25.83 20.65 17.55
C TRP A 272 24.78 21.02 16.51
N TYR A 273 24.54 20.10 15.58
CA TYR A 273 23.45 20.20 14.64
C TYR A 273 22.83 18.84 14.34
N ALA A 274 21.56 18.89 13.95
CA ALA A 274 20.85 17.80 13.30
C ALA A 274 20.28 18.31 11.99
N ARG A 275 20.37 17.53 10.92
CA ARG A 275 19.77 17.89 9.64
C ARG A 275 19.18 16.68 8.94
N PRO A 276 18.07 16.84 8.20
CA PRO A 276 17.59 15.77 7.34
C PRO A 276 18.67 15.38 6.32
N LEU A 277 18.73 14.09 6.00
CA LEU A 277 19.52 13.60 4.88
C LEU A 277 18.81 13.95 3.56
N PRO A 278 19.57 14.13 2.45
CA PRO A 278 18.97 14.42 1.15
C PRO A 278 17.99 13.31 0.72
N ALA A 279 16.85 13.72 0.15
CA ALA A 279 15.79 12.81 -0.32
C ALA A 279 16.26 11.77 -1.36
N LYS A 280 17.43 11.95 -1.99
CA LYS A 280 18.04 11.00 -2.94
C LYS A 280 18.24 9.59 -2.37
N LYS A 281 18.27 9.42 -1.04
CA LYS A 281 18.35 8.10 -0.40
C LYS A 281 16.99 7.37 -0.32
N GLY A 282 15.88 7.99 -0.72
CA GLY A 282 14.54 7.38 -0.73
C GLY A 282 13.93 7.09 0.65
N VAL A 283 14.71 7.29 1.72
CA VAL A 283 14.33 7.01 3.11
C VAL A 283 14.53 8.24 3.98
N MET A 284 13.71 8.36 5.01
CA MET A 284 13.88 9.36 6.05
C MET A 284 15.14 9.05 6.85
N GLY A 285 16.04 10.02 6.90
CA GLY A 285 17.16 9.96 7.81
C GLY A 285 17.61 11.32 8.27
N VAL A 286 18.33 11.33 9.38
CA VAL A 286 18.82 12.53 10.04
C VAL A 286 20.29 12.33 10.38
N ARG A 287 21.13 13.31 10.04
CA ARG A 287 22.50 13.37 10.53
C ARG A 287 22.57 14.25 11.76
N VAL A 288 23.09 13.70 12.85
CA VAL A 288 23.43 14.41 14.08
C VAL A 288 24.94 14.49 14.18
N ALA A 289 25.50 15.68 14.40
CA ALA A 289 26.95 15.85 14.52
C ALA A 289 27.34 17.08 15.33
N LYS A 290 28.56 17.03 15.86
CA LYS A 290 29.26 18.19 16.41
C LYS A 290 29.68 19.12 15.27
N VAL A 291 29.61 20.42 15.50
CA VAL A 291 30.22 21.40 14.61
C VAL A 291 31.70 21.48 14.93
N ASP A 292 32.56 21.18 13.95
CA ASP A 292 34.00 21.43 14.07
C ASP A 292 34.27 22.93 13.88
N VAL A 293 34.39 23.63 15.01
CA VAL A 293 34.62 25.08 15.05
C VAL A 293 36.00 25.44 14.48
N ILE A 294 36.99 24.56 14.61
CA ILE A 294 38.37 24.78 14.13
C ILE A 294 38.40 24.68 12.61
N GLN A 295 37.72 23.68 12.02
CA GLN A 295 37.57 23.59 10.57
C GLN A 295 36.80 24.78 9.99
N GLY A 296 35.79 25.28 10.71
CA GLY A 296 35.05 26.49 10.35
C GLY A 296 35.92 27.76 10.35
N LEU A 297 36.77 27.93 11.37
CA LEU A 297 37.72 29.04 11.47
C LEU A 297 38.79 28.97 10.38
N ARG A 298 39.35 27.79 10.09
CA ARG A 298 40.34 27.62 9.00
C ARG A 298 39.78 27.98 7.63
N ARG A 299 38.52 27.66 7.33
CA ARG A 299 37.86 28.07 6.07
C ARG A 299 37.62 29.57 5.97
N ARG A 300 37.49 30.27 7.11
CA ARG A 300 37.19 31.70 7.15
C ARG A 300 38.45 32.58 7.21
N LEU A 301 39.57 32.02 7.67
CA LEU A 301 40.88 32.67 7.72
C LEU A 301 41.80 32.30 6.53
N GLY A 302 41.40 31.32 5.72
CA GLY A 302 42.06 30.93 4.47
C GLY A 302 41.41 31.50 3.21
N ASN A 303 40.47 32.45 3.37
CA ASN A 303 39.90 33.30 2.31
C ASN A 303 40.26 34.75 2.62
#